data_AF-A0AA88R1L8-F1
#
_entry.id   AF-A0AA88R1L8-F1
#
_cell.length_a   1.000
_cell.length_b   1.000
_cell.length_c   1.000
_cell.angle_alpha   90.00
_cell.angle_beta   90.00
_cell.angle_gamma   90.00
#
_symmetry.space_group_name_H-M   'P 1'
#
loop_
_entity.id
_entity.type
_entity.pdbx_description
1 polymer ?
#
loop_
_entity_poly.entity_id
_entity_poly.type
_entity_poly.pdbx_seq_one_letter_code
_entity_poly.pdbx_strand_id
1 'polypeptide(L)'
;MWEVMFECHKHQFQIVSVAYIHRNPKISLQSDMHRQIIVHLENELSSLSSTFTKWIAAQKTYVEVINGWLHKCVSLQQKHSKRKRRVPPPSLRNYGPPIYVTCGVWLDMLATLPTKEVADSIKGLTAEIAHFLPRQDKSQGKGVNSDLGVNLLRDEASEEWISGFDRFRSSLVSFLAHLSNFAGSSVTMFTELQKSIEEAKSNFGLSEERYSSAADQMYMGSILLFNIMLSSSACVFAVATSNQKLV
;
A
#
# COMPACT_ATOMS: atom_id res chain seq x y z
N MET A 1 11.71 -21.35 -28.90
CA MET A 1 12.48 -22.15 -27.91
C MET A 1 13.96 -21.78 -27.93
N TRP A 2 14.65 -21.89 -29.07
CA TRP A 2 16.06 -21.51 -29.22
C TRP A 2 16.35 -20.03 -28.97
N GLU A 3 15.43 -19.14 -29.34
CA GLU A 3 15.55 -17.69 -29.10
C GLU A 3 15.50 -17.34 -27.60
N VAL A 4 14.62 -18.00 -26.83
CA VAL A 4 14.56 -17.86 -25.37
C VAL A 4 15.82 -18.41 -24.70
N MET A 5 16.35 -19.54 -25.20
CA MET A 5 17.61 -20.11 -24.69
C MET A 5 18.81 -19.20 -24.98
N PHE A 6 18.84 -18.58 -26.17
CA PHE A 6 19.86 -17.61 -26.55
C PHE A 6 19.82 -16.37 -25.65
N GLU A 7 18.64 -15.81 -25.40
CA GLU A 7 18.52 -14.67 -24.49
C GLU A 7 18.86 -15.06 -23.05
N CYS A 8 18.54 -16.28 -22.59
CA CYS A 8 18.92 -16.76 -21.27
C CYS A 8 20.45 -16.89 -21.13
N HIS A 9 21.12 -17.50 -22.11
CA HIS A 9 22.59 -17.64 -22.11
C HIS A 9 23.31 -16.30 -22.27
N LYS A 10 22.75 -15.36 -23.03
CA LYS A 10 23.26 -13.99 -23.14
C LYS A 10 23.19 -13.26 -21.80
N HIS A 11 22.09 -13.37 -21.05
CA HIS A 11 21.99 -12.82 -19.69
C HIS A 11 22.96 -13.50 -18.72
N GLN A 12 23.06 -14.84 -18.74
CA GLN A 12 24.03 -15.58 -17.93
C GLN A 12 25.47 -15.16 -18.23
N PHE A 13 25.81 -15.02 -19.51
CA PHE A 13 27.13 -14.58 -19.96
C PHE A 13 27.43 -13.14 -19.52
N GLN A 14 26.45 -12.24 -19.58
CA GLN A 14 26.58 -10.87 -19.07
C GLN A 14 26.83 -10.87 -17.54
N ILE A 15 26.06 -11.65 -16.78
CA ILE A 15 26.23 -11.75 -15.32
C ILE A 15 27.62 -12.29 -14.96
N VAL A 16 28.05 -13.37 -15.60
CA VAL A 16 29.37 -13.99 -15.35
C VAL A 16 30.50 -13.05 -15.79
N SER A 17 30.36 -12.38 -16.93
CA SER A 17 31.36 -11.43 -17.44
C SER A 17 31.51 -10.23 -16.52
N VAL A 18 30.39 -9.69 -16.04
CA VAL A 18 30.39 -8.64 -15.02
C VAL A 18 31.07 -9.17 -13.75
N ALA A 19 30.66 -10.32 -13.22
CA ALA A 19 31.25 -10.91 -12.00
C ALA A 19 32.77 -11.19 -12.12
N TYR A 20 33.26 -11.57 -13.31
CA TYR A 20 34.67 -11.91 -13.54
C TYR A 20 35.57 -10.67 -13.70
N ILE A 21 35.05 -9.57 -14.25
CA ILE A 21 35.75 -8.27 -14.34
C ILE A 21 36.00 -7.65 -12.95
N HIS A 22 35.33 -8.16 -11.89
CA HIS A 22 35.46 -7.66 -10.51
C HIS A 22 36.62 -8.26 -9.70
N ARG A 23 37.54 -9.04 -10.29
CA ARG A 23 38.80 -9.43 -9.61
C ARG A 23 39.88 -8.33 -9.73
N ASN A 24 39.63 -7.20 -9.03
CA ASN A 24 40.53 -6.07 -8.70
C ASN A 24 40.98 -5.15 -9.87
N PRO A 25 40.92 -3.79 -9.78
CA PRO A 25 40.95 -2.91 -8.59
C PRO A 25 39.81 -1.86 -8.60
N LYS A 26 38.64 -2.17 -7.99
CA LYS A 26 37.43 -1.31 -8.08
C LYS A 26 36.64 -1.20 -6.78
N ILE A 27 37.31 -1.22 -5.62
CA ILE A 27 36.63 -1.06 -4.32
C ILE A 27 35.82 0.25 -4.28
N SER A 28 36.35 1.34 -4.87
CA SER A 28 35.64 2.61 -5.02
C SER A 28 34.42 2.52 -5.97
N LEU A 29 34.55 1.93 -7.16
CA LEU A 29 33.44 1.87 -8.13
C LEU A 29 32.31 0.93 -7.66
N GLN A 30 32.67 -0.17 -6.98
CA GLN A 30 31.72 -1.07 -6.34
C GLN A 30 30.99 -0.37 -5.18
N SER A 31 31.72 0.43 -4.38
CA SER A 31 31.10 1.23 -3.31
C SER A 31 30.13 2.29 -3.84
N ASP A 32 30.43 2.93 -4.97
CA ASP A 32 29.56 3.93 -5.58
C ASP A 32 28.30 3.33 -6.20
N MET A 33 28.41 2.19 -6.89
CA MET A 33 27.24 1.48 -7.41
C MET A 33 26.35 0.92 -6.29
N HIS A 34 26.97 0.34 -5.25
CA HIS A 34 26.25 -0.14 -4.07
C HIS A 34 25.51 1.00 -3.36
N ARG A 35 26.16 2.15 -3.21
CA ARG A 35 25.55 3.37 -2.67
C ARG A 35 24.36 3.83 -3.51
N GLN A 36 24.49 3.84 -4.85
CA GLN A 36 23.39 4.23 -5.74
C GLN A 36 22.18 3.29 -5.61
N ILE A 37 22.41 1.98 -5.52
CA ILE A 37 21.34 0.98 -5.35
C ILE A 37 20.61 1.22 -4.02
N ILE A 38 21.33 1.43 -2.92
CA ILE A 38 20.75 1.70 -1.60
C ILE A 38 19.90 2.97 -1.63
N VAL A 39 20.46 4.08 -2.15
CA VAL A 39 19.74 5.36 -2.24
C VAL A 39 18.51 5.24 -3.13
N HIS A 40 18.60 4.51 -4.25
CA HIS A 40 17.45 4.27 -5.11
C HIS A 40 16.36 3.50 -4.38
N LEU A 41 16.72 2.40 -3.69
CA LEU A 41 15.78 1.59 -2.94
C LEU A 41 15.12 2.37 -1.78
N GLU A 42 15.89 3.18 -1.06
CA GLU A 42 15.38 4.07 -0.01
C GLU A 42 14.34 5.06 -0.55
N ASN A 43 14.61 5.66 -1.71
CA ASN A 43 13.69 6.56 -2.40
C ASN A 43 12.41 5.84 -2.86
N GLU A 44 12.52 4.63 -3.41
CA GLU A 44 11.37 3.84 -3.85
C GLU A 44 10.47 3.45 -2.67
N LEU A 45 11.04 3.04 -1.53
CA LEU A 45 10.25 2.73 -0.33
C LEU A 45 9.59 3.97 0.28
N SER A 46 10.29 5.10 0.30
CA SER A 46 9.73 6.37 0.74
C SER A 46 8.56 6.80 -0.17
N SER A 47 8.74 6.66 -1.48
CA SER A 47 7.71 6.90 -2.49
C SER A 47 6.51 5.96 -2.30
N LEU A 48 6.76 4.68 -2.06
CA LEU A 48 5.73 3.67 -1.79
C LEU A 48 4.90 4.04 -0.55
N SER A 49 5.54 4.40 0.56
CA SER A 49 4.85 4.81 1.80
C SER A 49 3.96 6.03 1.58
N SER A 50 4.49 7.05 0.90
CA SER A 50 3.74 8.26 0.54
C SER A 50 2.57 7.95 -0.40
N THR A 51 2.80 7.12 -1.42
CA THR A 51 1.76 6.79 -2.42
C THR A 51 0.65 5.96 -1.79
N PHE A 52 1.00 4.97 -0.97
CA PHE A 52 0.06 4.14 -0.24
C PHE A 52 -0.84 4.97 0.70
N THR A 53 -0.26 5.85 1.50
CA THR A 53 -1.02 6.71 2.42
C THR A 53 -1.91 7.71 1.68
N LYS A 54 -1.42 8.34 0.61
CA LYS A 54 -2.21 9.22 -0.26
C LYS A 54 -3.38 8.49 -0.91
N TRP A 55 -3.16 7.25 -1.37
CA TRP A 55 -4.19 6.43 -1.99
C TRP A 55 -5.34 6.12 -1.02
N ILE A 56 -5.03 5.67 0.21
CA ILE A 56 -6.06 5.44 1.24
C ILE A 56 -6.81 6.72 1.60
N ALA A 57 -6.07 7.82 1.79
CA ALA A 57 -6.69 9.12 2.09
C ALA A 57 -7.61 9.59 0.96
N ALA A 58 -7.22 9.37 -0.30
CA ALA A 58 -8.03 9.70 -1.47
C ALA A 58 -9.32 8.87 -1.52
N GLN A 59 -9.25 7.56 -1.24
CA GLN A 59 -10.44 6.71 -1.15
C GLN A 59 -11.40 7.21 -0.07
N LYS A 60 -10.90 7.46 1.14
CA LYS A 60 -11.70 7.98 2.25
C LYS A 60 -12.36 9.31 1.90
N THR A 61 -11.58 10.28 1.41
CA THR A 61 -12.08 11.61 1.03
C THR A 61 -13.15 11.51 -0.05
N TYR A 62 -12.95 10.64 -1.05
CA TYR A 62 -13.92 10.44 -2.13
C TYR A 62 -15.28 9.97 -1.58
N VAL A 63 -15.27 8.95 -0.72
CA VAL A 63 -16.50 8.42 -0.12
C VAL A 63 -17.12 9.44 0.84
N GLU A 64 -16.33 10.20 1.59
CA GLU A 64 -16.81 11.28 2.46
C GLU A 64 -17.54 12.37 1.67
N VAL A 65 -16.99 12.77 0.52
CA VAL A 65 -17.60 13.77 -0.36
C VAL A 65 -18.94 13.28 -0.90
N ILE A 66 -19.01 12.03 -1.37
CA ILE A 66 -20.28 11.44 -1.84
C ILE A 66 -21.29 11.36 -0.70
N ASN A 67 -20.87 10.84 0.46
CA ASN A 67 -21.74 10.72 1.62
C ASN A 67 -22.29 12.08 2.05
N GLY A 68 -21.44 13.10 2.12
CA GLY A 68 -21.84 14.47 2.44
C GLY A 68 -22.77 15.09 1.39
N TRP A 69 -22.54 14.82 0.11
CA TRP A 69 -23.42 15.26 -0.99
C TRP A 69 -24.81 14.63 -0.87
N LEU A 70 -24.90 13.32 -0.64
CA LEU A 70 -26.17 12.61 -0.46
C LEU A 70 -27.01 13.19 0.69
N HIS A 71 -26.39 13.44 1.85
CA HIS A 71 -27.07 14.04 3.00
C HIS A 71 -27.56 15.48 2.73
N LYS A 72 -26.80 16.26 1.93
CA LYS A 72 -27.23 17.61 1.48
C LYS A 72 -28.42 17.54 0.52
N CYS A 73 -28.44 16.59 -0.41
CA CYS A 73 -29.55 16.43 -1.34
C CYS A 73 -30.88 16.14 -0.64
N VAL A 74 -30.88 15.31 0.41
CA VAL A 74 -32.12 15.01 1.17
C VAL A 74 -32.57 16.20 2.01
N SER A 75 -31.64 16.91 2.64
CA SER A 75 -31.98 18.10 3.43
C SER A 75 -32.50 19.25 2.55
N LEU A 76 -32.08 19.36 1.29
CA LEU A 76 -32.69 20.26 0.31
C LEU A 76 -34.15 19.87 0.01
N GLN A 77 -34.43 18.60 -0.28
CA GLN A 77 -35.81 18.14 -0.52
C GLN A 77 -36.74 18.38 0.69
N GLN A 78 -36.26 18.19 1.91
CA GLN A 78 -37.05 18.44 3.13
C GLN A 78 -37.38 19.92 3.34
N LYS A 79 -36.47 20.85 3.01
CA LYS A 79 -36.73 22.31 3.15
C LYS A 79 -37.83 22.82 2.21
N HIS A 80 -38.04 22.17 1.07
CA HIS A 80 -39.15 22.48 0.16
C HIS A 80 -40.50 21.95 0.67
N SER A 81 -40.51 20.95 1.54
CA SER A 81 -41.72 20.40 2.14
C SER A 81 -42.08 21.17 3.42
N LYS A 82 -42.78 22.31 3.25
CA LYS A 82 -43.37 23.08 4.36
C LYS A 82 -44.56 22.33 4.98
N ARG A 83 -44.34 21.22 5.70
CA ARG A 83 -45.37 20.70 6.62
C ARG A 83 -44.76 20.00 7.83
N LYS A 84 -44.98 20.64 8.99
CA LYS A 84 -44.77 20.19 10.37
C LYS A 84 -44.67 18.66 10.53
N ARG A 85 -43.48 18.13 10.87
CA ARG A 85 -43.36 16.95 11.74
C ARG A 85 -42.22 17.17 12.74
N ARG A 86 -42.55 17.01 14.03
CA ARG A 86 -41.63 17.03 15.18
C ARG A 86 -40.94 15.68 15.41
N VAL A 87 -40.91 14.82 14.39
CA VAL A 87 -40.31 13.49 14.44
C VAL A 87 -39.00 13.58 13.65
N PRO A 88 -37.85 13.18 14.22
CA PRO A 88 -36.61 13.07 13.47
C PRO A 88 -36.85 12.21 12.22
N PRO A 89 -36.36 12.61 11.04
CA PRO A 89 -36.48 11.76 9.87
C PRO A 89 -35.83 10.40 10.16
N PRO A 90 -36.44 9.28 9.72
CA PRO A 90 -35.85 7.96 9.90
C PRO A 90 -34.44 7.94 9.31
N SER A 91 -33.53 7.22 9.97
CA SER A 91 -32.13 7.11 9.54
C SER A 91 -32.07 6.68 8.07
N LEU A 92 -31.54 7.54 7.20
CA LEU A 92 -31.31 7.21 5.79
C LEU A 92 -30.33 6.04 5.63
N ARG A 93 -29.47 5.82 6.64
CA ARG A 93 -28.59 4.66 6.72
C ARG A 93 -29.35 3.35 6.94
N ASN A 94 -30.59 3.36 7.41
CA ASN A 94 -31.36 2.13 7.68
C ASN A 94 -32.60 1.99 6.77
N TYR A 95 -33.15 3.11 6.31
CA TYR A 95 -34.41 3.15 5.55
C TYR A 95 -34.31 3.94 4.24
N GLY A 96 -33.12 4.45 3.91
CA GLY A 96 -32.87 5.13 2.64
C GLY A 96 -32.42 4.17 1.55
N PRO A 97 -32.25 4.67 0.31
CA PRO A 97 -31.69 3.89 -0.78
C PRO A 97 -30.35 3.25 -0.39
N PRO A 98 -29.99 2.07 -0.94
CA PRO A 98 -28.80 1.31 -0.54
C PRO A 98 -27.48 2.11 -0.57
N ILE A 99 -27.40 3.16 -1.40
CA ILE A 99 -26.23 4.04 -1.47
C ILE A 99 -25.86 4.72 -0.13
N TYR A 100 -26.82 5.00 0.74
CA TYR A 100 -26.55 5.58 2.07
C TYR A 100 -25.86 4.55 3.00
N VAL A 101 -26.28 3.29 2.92
CA VAL A 101 -25.60 2.18 3.62
C VAL A 101 -24.21 1.99 3.03
N THR A 102 -24.09 1.93 1.70
CA THR A 102 -22.81 1.76 1.01
C THR A 102 -21.78 2.77 1.48
N CYS A 103 -22.07 4.07 1.39
CA CYS A 103 -21.11 5.10 1.75
C CYS A 103 -20.82 5.13 3.25
N GLY A 104 -21.84 4.95 4.11
CA GLY A 104 -21.66 4.95 5.56
C GLY A 104 -20.81 3.78 6.04
N VAL A 105 -21.19 2.56 5.68
CA VAL A 105 -20.47 1.33 6.07
C VAL A 105 -19.06 1.33 5.49
N TRP A 106 -18.87 1.77 4.25
CA TRP A 106 -17.54 1.82 3.66
C TRP A 106 -16.61 2.80 4.36
N LEU A 107 -17.12 3.97 4.78
CA LEU A 107 -16.32 4.91 5.58
C LEU A 107 -15.91 4.34 6.94
N ASP A 108 -16.84 3.67 7.61
CA ASP A 108 -16.58 3.02 8.89
C ASP A 108 -15.47 1.96 8.74
N MET A 109 -15.55 1.14 7.69
CA MET A 109 -14.56 0.09 7.43
C MET A 109 -13.20 0.63 6.93
N LEU A 110 -13.19 1.68 6.11
CA LEU A 110 -11.93 2.34 5.71
C LEU A 110 -11.17 2.90 6.91
N ALA A 111 -11.87 3.29 7.98
CA ALA A 111 -11.26 3.74 9.22
C ALA A 111 -10.64 2.61 10.06
N THR A 112 -11.04 1.36 9.83
CA THR A 112 -10.53 0.19 10.58
C THR A 112 -9.36 -0.53 9.90
N LEU A 113 -9.05 -0.21 8.64
CA LEU A 113 -7.95 -0.87 7.94
C LEU A 113 -6.60 -0.57 8.59
N PRO A 114 -5.65 -1.53 8.61
CA PRO A 114 -4.34 -1.37 9.23
C PRO A 114 -3.36 -0.58 8.33
N THR A 115 -3.79 0.59 7.88
CA THR A 115 -3.02 1.46 6.97
C THR A 115 -1.79 2.03 7.67
N LYS A 116 -1.89 2.38 8.96
CA LYS A 116 -0.80 2.99 9.69
C LYS A 116 0.36 2.01 9.87
N GLU A 117 0.03 0.77 10.18
CA GLU A 117 0.98 -0.32 10.41
C GLU A 117 1.77 -0.66 9.14
N VAL A 118 1.12 -0.66 7.97
CA VAL A 118 1.81 -0.78 6.68
C VAL A 118 2.74 0.43 6.45
N ALA A 119 2.25 1.65 6.66
CA ALA A 119 3.07 2.84 6.44
C ALA A 119 4.30 2.90 7.36
N ASP A 120 4.14 2.52 8.63
CA ASP A 120 5.21 2.53 9.63
C ASP A 120 6.20 1.38 9.42
N SER A 121 5.75 0.20 8.97
CA SER A 121 6.66 -0.89 8.60
C SER A 121 7.50 -0.57 7.35
N ILE A 122 6.95 0.15 6.37
CA ILE A 122 7.74 0.65 5.22
C ILE A 122 8.82 1.64 5.69
N LYS A 123 8.48 2.55 6.62
CA LYS A 123 9.46 3.50 7.19
C LYS A 123 10.56 2.77 7.98
N GLY A 124 10.18 1.75 8.76
CA GLY A 124 11.14 0.90 9.47
C GLY A 124 12.12 0.21 8.50
N LEU A 125 11.60 -0.36 7.41
CA LEU A 125 12.41 -0.98 6.36
C LEU A 125 13.34 0.05 5.69
N THR A 126 12.84 1.26 5.44
CA THR A 126 13.62 2.36 4.86
C THR A 126 14.78 2.74 5.79
N ALA A 127 14.54 2.81 7.11
CA ALA A 127 15.58 3.11 8.09
C ALA A 127 16.66 2.02 8.14
N GLU A 128 16.27 0.74 8.09
CA GLU A 128 17.24 -0.37 8.02
C GLU A 128 18.09 -0.33 6.74
N ILE A 129 17.52 0.11 5.61
CA ILE A 129 18.27 0.26 4.36
C ILE A 129 19.27 1.41 4.43
N ALA A 130 18.89 2.52 5.08
CA ALA A 130 19.78 3.67 5.27
C ALA A 130 21.04 3.31 6.09
N HIS A 131 20.96 2.29 6.96
CA HIS A 131 22.12 1.79 7.71
C HIS A 131 23.20 1.12 6.84
N PHE A 132 22.87 0.66 5.61
CA PHE A 132 23.87 0.13 4.69
C PHE A 132 24.62 1.22 3.91
N LEU A 133 24.21 2.48 4.04
CA LEU A 133 24.90 3.58 3.38
C LEU A 133 26.28 3.78 4.03
N PRO A 134 27.37 3.84 3.25
CA PRO A 134 28.69 4.07 3.81
C PRO A 134 28.69 5.36 4.64
N ARG A 135 29.02 5.24 5.94
CA ARG A 135 29.23 6.40 6.80
C ARG A 135 30.36 7.20 6.16
N GLN A 136 30.09 8.44 5.71
CA GLN A 136 31.18 9.31 5.30
C GLN A 136 32.02 9.61 6.53
N ASP A 137 33.08 8.83 6.74
CA ASP A 137 34.13 9.17 7.69
C ASP A 137 34.74 10.48 7.23
N LYS A 138 34.37 11.55 7.93
CA LYS A 138 35.18 12.77 8.01
C LYS A 138 36.41 12.44 8.85
N SER A 139 37.32 11.60 8.37
CA SER A 139 38.60 11.38 9.04
C SER A 139 39.55 12.52 8.66
N GLN A 140 39.56 13.54 9.54
CA GLN A 140 40.77 14.34 9.74
C GLN A 140 41.95 13.41 10.02
N GLY A 141 43.07 13.67 9.36
CA GLY A 141 44.26 12.86 9.47
C GLY A 141 44.88 12.84 10.87
N LYS A 142 45.36 11.67 11.26
CA LYS A 142 46.66 11.47 11.93
C LYS A 142 46.96 9.98 11.98
N GLY A 143 48.02 9.57 11.28
CA GLY A 143 48.48 8.19 11.26
C GLY A 143 49.16 7.79 12.57
N VAL A 144 49.00 6.52 12.95
CA VAL A 144 49.98 5.74 13.72
C VAL A 144 49.85 4.28 13.27
N ASN A 145 50.98 3.67 12.91
CA ASN A 145 51.15 2.25 12.59
C ASN A 145 50.74 1.35 13.77
N SER A 146 50.00 0.27 13.50
CA SER A 146 50.14 -1.00 14.25
C SER A 146 49.52 -2.16 13.47
N ASP A 147 50.39 -3.02 12.95
CA ASP A 147 50.13 -4.17 12.07
C ASP A 147 49.57 -5.41 12.82
N LEU A 148 48.83 -5.19 13.91
CA LEU A 148 48.22 -6.26 14.73
C LEU A 148 46.71 -6.15 14.91
N GLY A 149 46.07 -5.08 14.40
CA GLY A 149 44.62 -4.85 14.53
C GLY A 149 43.75 -5.40 13.39
N VAL A 150 44.37 -5.91 12.32
CA VAL A 150 43.66 -6.19 11.05
C VAL A 150 42.75 -7.42 11.13
N ASN A 151 43.08 -8.40 11.98
CA ASN A 151 42.24 -9.59 12.16
C ASN A 151 41.05 -9.37 13.12
N LEU A 152 41.19 -8.50 14.13
CA LEU A 152 40.10 -8.21 15.08
C LEU A 152 39.03 -7.28 14.45
N LEU A 153 39.45 -6.27 13.69
CA LEU A 153 38.56 -5.34 13.00
C LEU A 153 37.78 -5.98 11.84
N ARG A 154 38.36 -7.02 11.21
CA ARG A 154 37.71 -7.75 10.10
C ARG A 154 36.60 -8.68 10.59
N ASP A 155 36.77 -9.23 11.79
CA ASP A 155 35.78 -10.08 12.46
C ASP A 155 34.60 -9.23 12.96
N GLU A 156 34.90 -8.10 13.62
CA GLU A 156 33.90 -7.19 14.17
C GLU A 156 33.05 -6.47 13.10
N ALA A 157 33.68 -6.05 11.98
CA ALA A 157 32.96 -5.49 10.84
C ALA A 157 32.11 -6.53 10.08
N SER A 158 32.49 -7.81 10.16
CA SER A 158 31.71 -8.92 9.58
C SER A 158 30.47 -9.21 10.44
N GLU A 159 30.61 -9.21 11.76
CA GLU A 159 29.50 -9.39 12.70
C GLU A 159 28.50 -8.21 12.67
N GLU A 160 28.98 -6.97 12.52
CA GLU A 160 28.11 -5.79 12.33
C GLU A 160 27.31 -5.87 11.02
N TRP A 161 27.94 -6.35 9.94
CA TRP A 161 27.28 -6.55 8.65
C TRP A 161 26.22 -7.67 8.69
N ILE A 162 26.53 -8.80 9.34
CA ILE A 162 25.58 -9.91 9.53
C ILE A 162 24.39 -9.43 10.37
N SER A 163 24.64 -8.72 11.47
CA SER A 163 23.60 -8.13 12.32
C SER A 163 22.73 -7.13 11.57
N GLY A 164 23.33 -6.26 10.74
CA GLY A 164 22.60 -5.33 9.87
C GLY A 164 21.70 -6.06 8.87
N PHE A 165 22.20 -7.13 8.26
CA PHE A 165 21.41 -7.95 7.34
C PHE A 165 20.24 -8.67 8.03
N ASP A 166 20.44 -9.17 9.25
CA ASP A 166 19.36 -9.79 10.03
C ASP A 166 18.28 -8.78 10.43
N ARG A 167 18.65 -7.56 10.79
CA ARG A 167 17.69 -6.47 11.05
C ARG A 167 16.90 -6.11 9.79
N PHE A 168 17.57 -5.94 8.66
CA PHE A 168 16.94 -5.71 7.37
C PHE A 168 15.94 -6.82 7.01
N ARG A 169 16.37 -8.08 7.11
CA ARG A 169 15.53 -9.25 6.82
C ARG A 169 14.30 -9.26 7.72
N SER A 170 14.48 -9.00 9.02
CA SER A 170 13.38 -8.94 9.99
C SER A 170 12.40 -7.82 9.65
N SER A 171 12.89 -6.64 9.28
CA SER A 171 12.05 -5.51 8.87
C SER A 171 11.31 -5.79 7.55
N LEU A 172 11.95 -6.48 6.61
CA LEU A 172 11.31 -6.87 5.34
C LEU A 172 10.18 -7.86 5.58
N VAL A 173 10.42 -8.89 6.40
CA VAL A 173 9.39 -9.85 6.81
C VAL A 173 8.24 -9.14 7.53
N SER A 174 8.55 -8.20 8.43
CA SER A 174 7.55 -7.38 9.12
C SER A 174 6.71 -6.57 8.13
N PHE A 175 7.34 -5.86 7.19
CA PHE A 175 6.62 -5.11 6.14
C PHE A 175 5.68 -6.00 5.34
N LEU A 176 6.16 -7.16 4.86
CA LEU A 176 5.35 -8.09 4.08
C LEU A 176 4.18 -8.67 4.90
N ALA A 177 4.40 -8.94 6.19
CA ALA A 177 3.35 -9.41 7.09
C ALA A 177 2.25 -8.34 7.28
N HIS A 178 2.62 -7.09 7.49
CA HIS A 178 1.65 -5.99 7.62
C HIS A 178 0.89 -5.76 6.30
N LEU A 179 1.58 -5.83 5.16
CA LEU A 179 0.93 -5.72 3.85
C LEU A 179 -0.05 -6.88 3.61
N SER A 180 0.34 -8.10 3.99
CA SER A 180 -0.53 -9.29 3.91
C SER A 180 -1.74 -9.19 4.84
N ASN A 181 -1.57 -8.63 6.05
CA ASN A 181 -2.68 -8.40 6.96
C ASN A 181 -3.64 -7.32 6.46
N PHE A 182 -3.10 -6.21 5.92
CA PHE A 182 -3.90 -5.16 5.26
C PHE A 182 -4.69 -5.73 4.08
N ALA A 183 -4.03 -6.57 3.28
CA ALA A 183 -4.60 -7.31 2.18
C ALA A 183 -5.79 -8.18 2.62
N GLY A 184 -5.61 -9.02 3.64
CA GLY A 184 -6.67 -9.86 4.21
C GLY A 184 -7.83 -9.02 4.77
N SER A 185 -7.51 -7.99 5.56
CA SER A 185 -8.51 -7.07 6.14
C SER A 185 -9.34 -6.36 5.06
N SER A 186 -8.70 -5.97 3.94
CA SER A 186 -9.37 -5.34 2.81
C SER A 186 -10.36 -6.29 2.13
N VAL A 187 -9.99 -7.56 1.95
CA VAL A 187 -10.90 -8.57 1.38
C VAL A 187 -12.11 -8.77 2.30
N THR A 188 -11.89 -8.96 3.59
CA THR A 188 -12.97 -9.10 4.58
C THR A 188 -13.91 -7.88 4.54
N MET A 189 -13.34 -6.66 4.59
CA MET A 189 -14.10 -5.42 4.45
C MET A 189 -14.98 -5.43 3.19
N PHE A 190 -14.44 -5.78 2.02
CA PHE A 190 -15.22 -5.77 0.79
C PHE A 190 -16.35 -6.80 0.79
N THR A 191 -16.11 -7.99 1.35
CA THR A 191 -17.16 -9.02 1.47
C THR A 191 -18.27 -8.59 2.42
N GLU A 192 -17.94 -7.97 3.55
CA GLU A 192 -18.92 -7.45 4.51
C GLU A 192 -19.70 -6.26 3.94
N LEU A 193 -19.03 -5.38 3.20
CA LEU A 193 -19.66 -4.26 2.52
C LEU A 193 -20.64 -4.76 1.44
N GLN A 194 -20.24 -5.75 0.64
CA GLN A 194 -21.12 -6.34 -0.37
C GLN A 194 -22.35 -6.98 0.29
N LYS A 195 -22.17 -7.70 1.39
CA LYS A 195 -23.30 -8.24 2.18
C LYS A 195 -24.22 -7.13 2.68
N SER A 196 -23.66 -6.07 3.25
CA SER A 196 -24.43 -4.90 3.75
C SER A 196 -25.24 -4.22 2.63
N ILE A 197 -24.67 -4.17 1.42
CA ILE A 197 -25.34 -3.63 0.23
C ILE A 197 -26.51 -4.52 -0.20
N GLU A 198 -26.34 -5.84 -0.23
CA GLU A 198 -27.42 -6.77 -0.60
C GLU A 198 -28.55 -6.82 0.44
N GLU A 199 -28.22 -6.72 1.73
CA GLU A 199 -29.20 -6.57 2.81
C GLU A 199 -29.98 -5.25 2.65
N ALA A 200 -29.28 -4.14 2.38
CA ALA A 200 -29.90 -2.84 2.14
C ALA A 200 -30.82 -2.86 0.92
N LYS A 201 -30.43 -3.51 -0.18
CA LYS A 201 -31.27 -3.69 -1.37
C LYS A 201 -32.51 -4.51 -1.06
N SER A 202 -32.38 -5.61 -0.32
CA SER A 202 -33.51 -6.45 0.06
C SER A 202 -34.51 -5.66 0.92
N ASN A 203 -34.02 -4.92 1.92
CA ASN A 203 -34.84 -4.07 2.77
C ASN A 203 -35.50 -2.92 2.01
N PHE A 204 -34.79 -2.34 1.04
CA PHE A 204 -35.31 -1.26 0.20
C PHE A 204 -36.31 -1.77 -0.85
N GLY A 205 -36.06 -2.92 -1.49
CA GLY A 205 -36.97 -3.54 -2.45
C GLY A 205 -38.33 -3.91 -1.85
N LEU A 206 -38.35 -4.33 -0.57
CA LEU A 206 -39.59 -4.50 0.20
C LEU A 206 -40.35 -3.17 0.42
N SER A 207 -39.68 -2.02 0.30
CA SER A 207 -40.27 -0.69 0.37
C SER A 207 -40.57 -0.05 -1.00
N GLU A 208 -40.00 -0.61 -2.09
CA GLU A 208 -39.98 -0.06 -3.45
C GLU A 208 -41.17 -0.48 -4.33
N GLU A 209 -42.09 -1.32 -3.85
CA GLU A 209 -43.43 -1.48 -4.45
C GLU A 209 -44.22 -0.15 -4.59
N ARG A 210 -43.64 0.99 -4.19
CA ARG A 210 -44.24 2.32 -4.27
C ARG A 210 -43.54 3.40 -5.11
N TYR A 211 -42.29 3.29 -5.57
CA TYR A 211 -41.66 4.37 -6.39
C TYR A 211 -40.54 3.86 -7.31
N SER A 212 -40.51 4.27 -8.59
CA SER A 212 -39.70 3.68 -9.66
C SER A 212 -38.74 4.65 -10.40
N SER A 213 -37.69 4.04 -10.98
CA SER A 213 -36.89 4.43 -12.18
C SER A 213 -35.67 5.35 -12.00
N ALA A 214 -35.73 6.43 -11.21
CA ALA A 214 -34.57 7.32 -11.05
C ALA A 214 -33.50 6.80 -10.07
N ALA A 215 -33.91 5.98 -9.08
CA ALA A 215 -33.01 5.36 -8.12
C ALA A 215 -32.08 4.33 -8.78
N ASP A 216 -32.60 3.55 -9.73
CA ASP A 216 -31.85 2.51 -10.44
C ASP A 216 -30.70 3.05 -11.30
N GLN A 217 -30.90 4.19 -11.99
CA GLN A 217 -29.84 4.80 -12.80
C GLN A 217 -28.71 5.38 -11.94
N MET A 218 -29.06 5.98 -10.80
CA MET A 218 -28.06 6.50 -9.86
C MET A 218 -27.28 5.37 -9.20
N TYR A 219 -27.95 4.25 -8.90
CA TYR A 219 -27.39 3.04 -8.32
C TYR A 219 -26.34 2.38 -9.22
N MET A 220 -26.66 2.20 -10.51
CA MET A 220 -25.74 1.60 -11.49
C MET A 220 -24.48 2.45 -11.73
N GLY A 221 -24.61 3.79 -11.74
CA GLY A 221 -23.46 4.69 -11.89
C GLY A 221 -22.49 4.63 -10.69
N SER A 222 -23.03 4.57 -9.47
CA SER A 222 -22.22 4.41 -8.25
C SER A 222 -21.52 3.05 -8.17
N ILE A 223 -22.16 1.97 -8.63
CA ILE A 223 -21.55 0.63 -8.70
C ILE A 223 -20.41 0.58 -9.71
N LEU A 224 -20.56 1.23 -10.87
CA LEU A 224 -19.51 1.31 -11.88
C LEU A 224 -18.27 2.04 -11.34
N LEU A 225 -18.46 3.18 -10.68
CA LEU A 225 -17.36 3.91 -10.04
C LEU A 225 -16.72 3.12 -8.88
N PHE A 226 -17.52 2.40 -8.11
CA PHE A 226 -17.06 1.50 -7.06
C PHE A 226 -16.21 0.35 -7.62
N ASN A 227 -16.65 -0.31 -8.69
CA ASN A 227 -15.91 -1.38 -9.36
C ASN A 227 -14.63 -0.89 -10.05
N ILE A 228 -14.61 0.34 -10.56
CA ILE A 228 -13.41 0.97 -11.12
C ILE A 228 -12.39 1.24 -10.02
N MET A 229 -12.81 1.77 -8.87
CA MET A 229 -11.96 1.97 -7.69
C MET A 229 -11.47 0.65 -7.10
N LEU A 230 -12.32 -0.39 -7.08
CA LEU A 230 -11.97 -1.75 -6.64
C LEU A 230 -10.95 -2.41 -7.59
N SER A 231 -11.14 -2.27 -8.90
CA SER A 231 -10.18 -2.76 -9.92
C SER A 231 -8.84 -2.04 -9.86
N SER A 232 -8.86 -0.74 -9.53
CA SER A 232 -7.64 0.05 -9.29
C SER A 232 -6.90 -0.45 -8.03
N SER A 233 -7.64 -0.85 -7.00
CA SER A 233 -7.10 -1.47 -5.77
C SER A 233 -6.52 -2.86 -6.06
N ALA A 234 -7.15 -3.65 -6.93
CA ALA A 234 -6.65 -4.94 -7.40
C ALA A 234 -5.38 -4.82 -8.25
N CYS A 235 -5.20 -3.73 -9.01
CA CYS A 235 -3.94 -3.47 -9.73
C CYS A 235 -2.76 -3.24 -8.78
N VAL A 236 -2.95 -2.50 -7.68
CA VAL A 236 -1.93 -2.32 -6.63
C VAL A 236 -1.56 -3.69 -6.01
N PHE A 237 -2.54 -4.58 -5.89
CA PHE A 237 -2.37 -5.94 -5.37
C PHE A 237 -1.70 -6.92 -6.35
N ALA A 238 -1.96 -6.79 -7.65
CA ALA A 238 -1.33 -7.59 -8.69
C ALA A 238 0.19 -7.33 -8.75
N VAL A 239 0.60 -6.07 -8.51
CA VAL A 239 2.02 -5.70 -8.38
C VAL A 239 2.65 -6.34 -7.13
N ALA A 240 1.92 -6.43 -6.02
CA ALA A 240 2.41 -7.06 -4.79
C ALA A 240 2.49 -8.60 -4.87
N THR A 241 1.51 -9.25 -5.51
CA THR A 241 1.42 -10.72 -5.58
C THR A 241 2.27 -11.36 -6.68
N SER A 242 2.61 -10.62 -7.73
CA SER A 242 3.50 -11.13 -8.79
C SER A 242 4.94 -11.39 -8.30
N ASN A 243 5.31 -10.83 -7.14
CA ASN A 243 6.60 -11.07 -6.47
C ASN A 243 6.61 -12.33 -5.57
N GLN A 244 5.47 -12.98 -5.36
CA GLN A 244 5.36 -14.15 -4.47
C GLN A 244 5.47 -15.50 -5.20
N LYS A 245 5.57 -15.50 -6.54
CA LYS A 245 5.75 -16.72 -7.36
C LYS A 245 7.22 -16.99 -7.77
N LEU A 246 8.18 -16.30 -7.16
CA LEU A 246 9.62 -16.45 -7.41
C LEU A 246 10.40 -16.87 -6.16
N VAL A 247 9.81 -17.72 -5.32
CA VAL A 247 10.52 -18.49 -4.28
C VAL A 247 10.28 -19.96 -4.51
#